data_AF-A0A258KHT2-F1
#
_entry.id   AF-A0A258KHT2-F1
#
_cell.length_a   1.000
_cell.length_b   1.000
_cell.length_c   1.000
_cell.angle_alpha   90.00
_cell.angle_beta   90.00
_cell.angle_gamma   90.00
#
_symmetry.space_group_name_H-M   'P 1'
#
loop_
_entity.id
_entity.type
_entity.pdbx_description
1 polymer ?
#
loop_
_entity_poly.entity_id
_entity_poly.type
_entity_poly.pdbx_seq_one_letter_code
_entity_poly.pdbx_strand_id
1 'polypeptide(L)'
;MFRRLLLLFLLGFAADRSIAQLVTECPQNIGFENGSFQNWDCYIGEISGTGERFPDAVRPPRVSLNFSGPVPGQHSLFRKGSGRDTYGEFSLDAPNGSDYVVQLGNDLTGRGVDRISYTINVPANVESYSIIFSYAVVFQNPGHEPDEQPKFTARVFDPMSDSSTDCGSFEFVSSGGLPGFQPSDRDSRVLYKDWAPVLVNLSSYLGRTIRLEFTAYDCSRGGHFGYAYIDFNENCSIPVTGNITCPETNSITLKALTGFFGYRWFNAETKEDLGKSDSLVISPVPAVGTKIGIELVPYPGLGCTQTLYTVINGMDMNIRDPVPRCISVDLTDISLKVGNSSDLTYSYWRNSQATIPLPNPSRVAVSGVYYVKGMSSSGCIRILPTRVTIVQVPRVILNRVLQADYPETIDLTKAYTPAPDLTYSYWMDSETTIPLRDPDRIYKSGTYYIKSTS
;
A
#
# COMPACT_ATOMS: atom_id res chain seq x y z
N MET A 1 -43.47 49.65 38.73
CA MET A 1 -43.90 48.28 38.34
C MET A 1 -42.99 47.80 37.22
N PHE A 2 -42.01 46.96 37.55
CA PHE A 2 -41.03 46.41 36.62
C PHE A 2 -41.69 45.39 35.67
N ARG A 3 -41.60 45.59 34.36
CA ARG A 3 -41.85 44.54 33.36
C ARG A 3 -40.51 44.15 32.74
N ARG A 4 -40.02 42.96 33.12
CA ARG A 4 -38.82 42.33 32.58
C ARG A 4 -39.08 41.91 31.14
N LEU A 5 -38.29 42.43 30.20
CA LEU A 5 -38.22 41.95 28.82
C LEU A 5 -37.07 40.94 28.76
N LEU A 6 -37.39 39.65 28.64
CA LEU A 6 -36.42 38.57 28.49
C LEU A 6 -36.15 38.40 26.99
N LEU A 7 -35.01 38.89 26.50
CA LEU A 7 -34.53 38.56 25.15
C LEU A 7 -33.84 37.19 25.20
N LEU A 8 -34.46 36.18 24.60
CA LEU A 8 -33.81 34.91 24.27
C LEU A 8 -32.95 35.10 23.01
N PHE A 9 -31.63 35.01 23.15
CA PHE A 9 -30.71 34.83 22.04
C PHE A 9 -30.66 33.33 21.68
N LEU A 10 -31.30 32.94 20.57
CA LEU A 10 -31.15 31.62 19.97
C LEU A 10 -29.82 31.59 19.19
N LEU A 11 -28.78 31.00 19.78
CA LEU A 11 -27.57 30.59 19.06
C LEU A 11 -27.91 29.34 18.24
N GLY A 12 -28.20 29.55 16.95
CA GLY A 12 -28.24 28.47 15.97
C GLY A 12 -26.83 27.99 15.67
N PHE A 13 -26.39 26.92 16.35
CA PHE A 13 -25.26 26.12 15.88
C PHE A 13 -25.71 25.36 14.64
N ALA A 14 -25.36 25.88 13.45
CA ALA A 14 -25.35 25.06 12.25
C ALA A 14 -24.25 24.02 12.42
N ALA A 15 -24.66 22.76 12.66
CA ALA A 15 -23.75 21.63 12.61
C ALA A 15 -23.37 21.43 11.14
N ASP A 16 -22.24 21.99 10.72
CA ASP A 16 -21.57 21.57 9.49
C ASP A 16 -21.25 20.09 9.63
N ARG A 17 -22.03 19.26 8.93
CA ARG A 17 -21.65 17.87 8.71
C ARG A 17 -20.48 17.87 7.73
N SER A 18 -19.28 18.02 8.27
CA SER A 18 -18.06 17.62 7.58
C SER A 18 -18.20 16.13 7.28
N ILE A 19 -18.54 15.78 6.04
CA ILE A 19 -18.40 14.42 5.55
C ILE A 19 -16.89 14.22 5.40
N ALA A 20 -16.25 13.73 6.46
CA ALA A 20 -14.92 13.16 6.34
C ALA A 20 -15.04 12.01 5.32
N GLN A 21 -14.34 12.11 4.19
CA GLN A 21 -14.15 10.96 3.32
C GLN A 21 -13.45 9.88 4.15
N LEU A 22 -14.15 8.76 4.36
CA LEU A 22 -13.65 7.63 5.12
C LEU A 22 -12.57 6.95 4.28
N VAL A 23 -11.31 7.40 4.43
CA VAL A 23 -10.17 6.68 3.87
C VAL A 23 -10.00 5.44 4.72
N THR A 24 -10.35 4.28 4.15
CA THR A 24 -10.02 2.99 4.73
C THR A 24 -8.54 2.77 4.46
N GLU A 25 -7.67 3.29 5.34
CA GLU A 25 -6.23 3.06 5.23
C GLU A 25 -5.95 1.56 5.44
N CYS A 26 -5.07 1.00 4.60
CA CYS A 26 -4.62 -0.36 4.79
C CYS A 26 -3.83 -0.54 6.07
N PRO A 27 -3.82 -1.75 6.65
CA PRO A 27 -2.93 -2.04 7.75
C PRO A 27 -1.49 -1.75 7.31
N GLN A 28 -0.79 -0.91 8.07
CA GLN A 28 0.53 -0.41 7.71
C GLN A 28 1.56 -1.56 7.61
N ASN A 29 2.28 -1.62 6.50
CA ASN A 29 3.35 -2.60 6.28
C ASN A 29 2.89 -4.07 6.38
N ILE A 30 1.61 -4.35 6.11
CA ILE A 30 1.11 -5.73 6.07
C ILE A 30 1.72 -6.54 4.91
N GLY A 31 2.07 -5.88 3.81
CA GLY A 31 2.76 -6.46 2.65
C GLY A 31 4.29 -6.27 2.67
N PHE A 32 4.87 -5.88 3.82
CA PHE A 32 6.32 -5.73 3.98
C PHE A 32 6.97 -4.67 3.07
N GLU A 33 6.19 -3.76 2.47
CA GLU A 33 6.63 -2.82 1.44
C GLU A 33 7.71 -1.84 1.91
N ASN A 34 7.84 -1.61 3.22
CA ASN A 34 8.92 -0.78 3.76
C ASN A 34 10.26 -1.54 3.91
N GLY A 35 10.33 -2.83 3.52
CA GLY A 35 11.51 -3.67 3.64
C GLY A 35 11.80 -4.15 5.07
N SER A 36 10.79 -4.24 5.93
CA SER A 36 10.94 -4.68 7.32
C SER A 36 9.74 -5.50 7.83
N PHE A 37 9.91 -6.14 8.98
CA PHE A 37 8.85 -6.80 9.73
C PHE A 37 8.09 -5.84 10.67
N GLN A 38 8.07 -4.54 10.37
CA GLN A 38 7.29 -3.59 11.18
C GLN A 38 5.83 -4.05 11.27
N ASN A 39 5.28 -4.03 12.50
CA ASN A 39 3.94 -4.50 12.87
C ASN A 39 3.70 -6.02 12.80
N TRP A 40 4.73 -6.80 12.45
CA TRP A 40 4.70 -8.26 12.51
C TRP A 40 5.41 -8.79 13.76
N ASP A 41 4.72 -9.63 14.53
CA ASP A 41 5.33 -10.42 15.59
C ASP A 41 5.94 -11.68 14.97
N CYS A 42 7.20 -11.96 15.29
CA CYS A 42 7.93 -13.13 14.80
C CYS A 42 8.32 -14.05 15.96
N TYR A 43 8.18 -15.35 15.75
CA TYR A 43 8.41 -16.40 16.74
C TYR A 43 9.19 -17.53 16.10
N ILE A 44 10.08 -18.11 16.89
CA ILE A 44 10.79 -19.35 16.56
C ILE A 44 10.49 -20.38 17.63
N GLY A 45 10.63 -21.65 17.28
CA GLY A 45 10.28 -22.71 18.18
C GLY A 45 10.68 -24.07 17.67
N GLU A 46 10.22 -25.07 18.40
CA GLU A 46 10.38 -26.47 18.04
C GLU A 46 9.06 -27.22 18.16
N ILE A 47 8.88 -28.21 17.28
CA ILE A 47 7.86 -29.23 17.41
C ILE A 47 8.45 -30.43 18.16
N SER A 48 7.74 -30.93 19.17
CA SER A 48 8.22 -32.05 19.99
C SER A 48 8.46 -33.30 19.15
N GLY A 49 9.43 -34.11 19.56
CA GLY A 49 9.72 -35.38 18.91
C GLY A 49 8.54 -36.36 18.91
N THR A 50 8.46 -37.19 17.87
CA THR A 50 7.58 -38.37 17.82
C THR A 50 8.40 -39.63 17.55
N GLY A 51 7.90 -40.77 18.06
CA GLY A 51 8.56 -42.08 17.93
C GLY A 51 9.62 -42.37 19.00
N GLU A 52 10.19 -43.58 18.95
CA GLU A 52 11.05 -44.13 20.02
C GLU A 52 12.43 -43.45 20.13
N ARG A 53 12.79 -42.60 19.17
CA ARG A 53 14.09 -41.91 19.15
C ARG A 53 14.21 -40.82 20.22
N PHE A 54 13.08 -40.27 20.69
CA PHE A 54 13.08 -39.12 21.61
C PHE A 54 12.60 -39.52 23.01
N PRO A 55 13.40 -39.28 24.08
CA PRO A 55 13.02 -39.62 25.45
C PRO A 55 11.73 -38.95 25.94
N ASP A 56 11.40 -37.80 25.35
CA ASP A 56 10.26 -36.94 25.63
C ASP A 56 9.21 -36.95 24.50
N ALA A 57 9.18 -38.00 23.68
CA ALA A 57 8.25 -38.10 22.57
C ALA A 57 6.79 -38.02 23.04
N VAL A 58 5.99 -37.17 22.39
CA VAL A 58 4.55 -37.02 22.65
C VAL A 58 3.77 -37.14 21.35
N ARG A 59 2.60 -37.78 21.39
CA ARG A 59 1.65 -37.84 20.28
C ARG A 59 0.25 -37.37 20.70
N PRO A 60 -0.39 -36.41 20.00
CA PRO A 60 0.15 -35.64 18.88
C PRO A 60 1.31 -34.73 19.34
N PRO A 61 2.26 -34.39 18.45
CA PRO A 61 3.38 -33.54 18.79
C PRO A 61 2.91 -32.14 19.23
N ARG A 62 3.63 -31.58 20.21
CA ARG A 62 3.37 -30.27 20.80
C ARG A 62 4.30 -29.24 20.20
N VAL A 63 3.79 -28.03 20.00
CA VAL A 63 4.56 -26.90 19.49
C VAL A 63 4.95 -26.02 20.67
N SER A 64 6.23 -25.67 20.77
CA SER A 64 6.73 -24.66 21.71
C SER A 64 7.28 -23.49 20.91
N LEU A 65 6.73 -22.29 21.14
CA LEU A 65 7.12 -21.06 20.42
C LEU A 65 7.53 -19.98 21.41
N ASN A 66 8.57 -19.23 21.06
CA ASN A 66 9.03 -18.08 21.81
C ASN A 66 9.07 -16.86 20.89
N PHE A 67 8.64 -15.71 21.40
CA PHE A 67 8.81 -14.45 20.68
C PHE A 67 10.29 -14.18 20.49
N SER A 68 10.70 -13.93 19.26
CA SER A 68 12.12 -13.77 18.88
C SER A 68 12.41 -12.45 18.18
N GLY A 69 11.39 -11.78 17.65
CA GLY A 69 11.62 -10.84 16.55
C GLY A 69 12.11 -11.57 15.29
N PRO A 70 12.36 -10.84 14.19
CA PRO A 70 12.78 -11.46 12.93
C PRO A 70 14.19 -12.06 13.06
N VAL A 71 14.31 -13.34 12.71
CA VAL A 71 15.58 -14.09 12.77
C VAL A 71 16.08 -14.34 11.33
N PRO A 72 17.28 -13.85 10.95
CA PRO A 72 17.83 -14.08 9.62
C PRO A 72 17.89 -15.57 9.27
N GLY A 73 17.41 -15.95 8.07
CA GLY A 73 17.37 -17.34 7.60
C GLY A 73 16.17 -18.15 8.09
N GLN A 74 15.33 -17.61 8.97
CA GLN A 74 14.05 -18.19 9.40
C GLN A 74 12.87 -17.28 9.05
N HIS A 75 13.12 -15.97 9.13
CA HIS A 75 12.24 -14.88 8.75
C HIS A 75 13.00 -14.00 7.75
N SER A 76 12.87 -14.30 6.47
CA SER A 76 13.70 -13.66 5.44
C SER A 76 12.84 -12.82 4.50
N LEU A 77 13.25 -11.57 4.25
CA LEU A 77 12.61 -10.73 3.24
C LEU A 77 13.38 -10.81 1.93
N PHE A 78 12.65 -11.11 0.85
CA PHE A 78 13.16 -11.12 -0.51
C PHE A 78 12.63 -9.89 -1.23
N ARG A 79 13.53 -9.08 -1.79
CA ARG A 79 13.14 -7.96 -2.63
C ARG A 79 12.76 -8.46 -4.02
N LYS A 80 11.84 -7.77 -4.69
CA LYS A 80 11.53 -7.99 -6.10
C LYS A 80 12.80 -8.07 -6.96
N GLY A 81 12.87 -9.09 -7.81
CA GLY A 81 14.03 -9.47 -8.60
C GLY A 81 15.01 -10.41 -7.89
N SER A 82 14.67 -10.97 -6.72
CA SER A 82 15.57 -11.88 -5.98
C SER A 82 15.76 -13.26 -6.61
N GLY A 83 15.01 -13.61 -7.66
CA GLY A 83 15.18 -14.85 -8.42
C GLY A 83 14.01 -15.81 -8.27
N ARG A 84 14.31 -17.11 -8.15
CA ARG A 84 13.33 -18.20 -8.13
C ARG A 84 13.56 -19.10 -6.93
N ASP A 85 12.50 -19.74 -6.44
CA ASP A 85 12.60 -20.75 -5.39
C ASP A 85 13.45 -21.95 -5.86
N THR A 86 14.27 -22.49 -4.95
CA THR A 86 15.22 -23.56 -5.25
C THR A 86 14.55 -24.86 -5.70
N TYR A 87 13.42 -25.27 -5.11
CA TYR A 87 12.81 -26.57 -5.41
C TYR A 87 11.59 -26.44 -6.33
N GLY A 88 10.77 -25.42 -6.12
CA GLY A 88 9.58 -25.16 -6.92
C GLY A 88 9.85 -24.40 -8.20
N GLU A 89 11.03 -23.78 -8.34
CA GLU A 89 11.41 -22.97 -9.50
C GLU A 89 10.36 -21.90 -9.85
N PHE A 90 9.51 -21.47 -8.93
CA PHE A 90 8.59 -20.35 -9.14
C PHE A 90 9.28 -19.02 -8.84
N SER A 91 8.79 -17.93 -9.42
CA SER A 91 9.34 -16.59 -9.18
C SER A 91 9.18 -16.18 -7.72
N LEU A 92 10.21 -15.58 -7.12
CA LEU A 92 10.08 -14.95 -5.78
C LEU A 92 9.46 -13.56 -5.84
N ASP A 93 9.14 -13.06 -7.04
CA ASP A 93 8.33 -11.87 -7.19
C ASP A 93 6.87 -12.19 -6.89
N ALA A 94 6.27 -11.50 -5.92
CA ALA A 94 4.87 -11.69 -5.57
C ALA A 94 3.94 -11.40 -6.77
N PRO A 95 2.89 -12.21 -7.01
CA PRO A 95 1.97 -12.01 -8.14
C PRO A 95 1.20 -10.68 -8.13
N ASN A 96 1.02 -10.06 -6.96
CA ASN A 96 0.39 -8.76 -6.78
C ASN A 96 1.31 -7.58 -7.15
N GLY A 97 2.60 -7.83 -7.42
CA GLY A 97 3.57 -6.83 -7.85
C GLY A 97 4.32 -6.12 -6.72
N SER A 98 4.12 -6.53 -5.47
CA SER A 98 4.79 -6.03 -4.26
C SER A 98 6.32 -6.01 -4.36
N ASP A 99 6.95 -5.09 -3.63
CA ASP A 99 8.41 -4.92 -3.64
C ASP A 99 9.13 -5.93 -2.75
N TYR A 100 8.43 -6.54 -1.78
CA TYR A 100 8.99 -7.53 -0.86
C TYR A 100 8.05 -8.73 -0.67
N VAL A 101 8.66 -9.87 -0.36
CA VAL A 101 8.00 -11.13 0.04
C VAL A 101 8.69 -11.65 1.29
N VAL A 102 7.94 -12.21 2.23
CA VAL A 102 8.55 -12.98 3.33
C VAL A 102 8.66 -14.46 2.97
N GLN A 103 9.83 -15.06 3.23
CA GLN A 103 9.99 -16.48 3.43
C GLN A 103 9.93 -16.79 4.94
N LEU A 104 9.06 -17.73 5.29
CA LEU A 104 8.89 -18.27 6.63
C LEU A 104 9.42 -19.71 6.67
N GLY A 105 10.39 -19.96 7.53
CA GLY A 105 11.14 -21.21 7.59
C GLY A 105 12.28 -21.26 6.58
N ASN A 106 12.88 -22.44 6.44
CA ASN A 106 14.00 -22.71 5.54
C ASN A 106 14.05 -24.19 5.14
N ASP A 107 15.09 -24.57 4.40
CA ASP A 107 15.34 -25.95 3.98
C ASP A 107 16.29 -26.73 4.93
N LEU A 108 16.52 -26.21 6.13
CA LEU A 108 17.24 -26.93 7.18
C LEU A 108 16.29 -27.88 7.91
N THR A 109 16.86 -28.96 8.45
CA THR A 109 16.11 -29.92 9.26
C THR A 109 16.45 -29.72 10.73
N GLY A 110 15.46 -29.78 11.61
CA GLY A 110 15.75 -29.70 13.04
C GLY A 110 14.54 -29.76 13.95
N ARG A 111 13.34 -30.03 13.42
CA ARG A 111 12.06 -29.82 14.11
C ARG A 111 11.76 -28.34 14.35
N GLY A 112 12.32 -27.46 13.52
CA GLY A 112 12.07 -26.02 13.58
C GLY A 112 10.60 -25.70 13.35
N VAL A 113 10.12 -24.67 14.04
CA VAL A 113 8.82 -24.06 13.82
C VAL A 113 8.99 -22.56 13.77
N ASP A 114 8.58 -21.95 12.66
CA ASP A 114 8.72 -20.52 12.41
C ASP A 114 7.33 -19.92 12.23
N ARG A 115 7.03 -18.86 12.98
CA ARG A 115 5.71 -18.21 12.96
C ARG A 115 5.83 -16.70 12.85
N ILE A 116 4.99 -16.14 11.98
CA ILE A 116 4.70 -14.70 11.96
C ILE A 116 3.23 -14.46 12.24
N SER A 117 2.93 -13.33 12.87
CA SER A 117 1.56 -12.90 13.07
C SER A 117 1.38 -11.40 13.01
N TYR A 118 0.23 -10.98 12.52
CA TYR A 118 -0.15 -9.59 12.36
C TYR A 118 -1.54 -9.37 12.95
N THR A 119 -1.74 -8.23 13.62
CA THR A 119 -3.02 -7.88 14.23
C THR A 119 -3.69 -6.75 13.44
N ILE A 120 -4.89 -7.01 12.94
CA ILE A 120 -5.71 -6.06 12.17
C ILE A 120 -6.86 -5.56 13.03
N ASN A 121 -7.06 -4.25 13.05
CA ASN A 121 -8.29 -3.65 13.56
C ASN A 121 -9.25 -3.43 12.38
N VAL A 122 -10.33 -4.21 12.32
CA VAL A 122 -11.30 -4.10 11.23
C VAL A 122 -12.10 -2.82 11.41
N PRO A 123 -12.17 -1.92 10.42
CA PRO A 123 -12.89 -0.65 10.53
C PRO A 123 -14.37 -0.87 10.87
N ALA A 124 -14.92 -0.08 11.80
CA ALA A 124 -16.32 -0.21 12.21
C ALA A 124 -17.31 0.44 11.23
N ASN A 125 -16.86 1.42 10.45
CA ASN A 125 -17.71 2.31 9.66
C ASN A 125 -17.59 2.09 8.14
N VAL A 126 -17.41 0.83 7.71
CA VAL A 126 -17.32 0.45 6.28
C VAL A 126 -18.40 -0.58 5.95
N GLU A 127 -18.88 -0.59 4.70
CA GLU A 127 -19.90 -1.55 4.26
C GLU A 127 -19.37 -2.99 4.16
N SER A 128 -18.09 -3.12 3.81
CA SER A 128 -17.39 -4.40 3.75
C SER A 128 -15.89 -4.19 3.97
N TYR A 129 -15.21 -5.22 4.46
CA TYR A 129 -13.76 -5.22 4.62
C TYR A 129 -13.20 -6.58 4.23
N SER A 130 -12.14 -6.58 3.43
CA SER A 130 -11.49 -7.80 2.98
C SER A 130 -9.99 -7.56 2.82
N ILE A 131 -9.21 -8.60 3.06
CA ILE A 131 -7.76 -8.61 2.81
C ILE A 131 -7.44 -9.74 1.84
N ILE A 132 -6.32 -9.59 1.14
CA ILE A 132 -5.87 -10.58 0.16
C ILE A 132 -4.41 -10.85 0.45
N PHE A 133 -4.10 -12.11 0.73
CA PHE A 133 -2.72 -12.57 0.82
C PHE A 133 -2.45 -13.62 -0.23
N SER A 134 -1.23 -13.65 -0.73
CA SER A 134 -0.72 -14.70 -1.60
C SER A 134 0.23 -15.58 -0.81
N TYR A 135 0.27 -16.86 -1.14
CA TYR A 135 1.21 -17.79 -0.53
C TYR A 135 1.75 -18.79 -1.55
N ALA A 136 2.98 -19.24 -1.32
CA ALA A 136 3.58 -20.41 -1.98
C ALA A 136 4.18 -21.31 -0.89
N VAL A 137 4.23 -22.62 -1.11
CA VAL A 137 4.67 -23.58 -0.06
C VAL A 137 5.61 -24.60 -0.66
N VAL A 138 6.65 -24.95 0.09
CA VAL A 138 7.62 -26.00 -0.25
C VAL A 138 7.88 -26.85 0.98
N PHE A 139 7.76 -28.17 0.85
CA PHE A 139 8.16 -29.08 1.91
C PHE A 139 8.58 -30.45 1.37
N GLN A 140 9.39 -31.15 2.16
CA GLN A 140 9.67 -32.56 1.91
C GLN A 140 8.51 -33.43 2.41
N ASN A 141 8.10 -34.41 1.60
CA ASN A 141 7.15 -35.45 1.95
C ASN A 141 7.90 -36.77 2.26
N PRO A 142 8.10 -37.10 3.55
CA PRO A 142 8.77 -38.33 3.95
C PRO A 142 7.86 -39.56 4.04
N GLY A 143 6.56 -39.41 3.79
CA GLY A 143 5.57 -40.49 3.94
C GLY A 143 5.37 -40.92 5.40
N HIS A 144 5.41 -39.98 6.35
CA HIS A 144 5.04 -40.25 7.75
C HIS A 144 3.55 -40.05 8.00
N GLU A 145 3.09 -40.38 9.21
CA GLU A 145 1.72 -40.05 9.65
C GLU A 145 1.50 -38.53 9.58
N PRO A 146 0.28 -38.05 9.26
CA PRO A 146 0.04 -36.62 9.03
C PRO A 146 0.50 -35.70 10.15
N ASP A 147 0.40 -36.13 11.41
CA ASP A 147 0.82 -35.35 12.58
C ASP A 147 2.36 -35.23 12.72
N GLU A 148 3.12 -36.05 12.00
CA GLU A 148 4.59 -36.07 12.04
C GLU A 148 5.27 -35.33 10.89
N GLN A 149 4.51 -34.95 9.87
CA GLN A 149 5.04 -34.44 8.61
C GLN A 149 5.30 -32.93 8.65
N PRO A 150 6.24 -32.41 7.83
CA PRO A 150 6.34 -30.97 7.59
C PRO A 150 5.00 -30.41 7.13
N LYS A 151 4.68 -29.20 7.59
CA LYS A 151 3.39 -28.58 7.30
C LYS A 151 3.46 -27.05 7.26
N PHE A 152 2.42 -26.45 6.72
CA PHE A 152 2.19 -25.01 6.75
C PHE A 152 0.76 -24.73 7.20
N THR A 153 0.58 -23.78 8.11
CA THR A 153 -0.75 -23.36 8.58
C THR A 153 -0.93 -21.87 8.36
N ALA A 154 -2.10 -21.49 7.84
CA ALA A 154 -2.62 -20.13 7.90
C ALA A 154 -3.84 -20.12 8.83
N ARG A 155 -3.89 -19.18 9.78
CA ARG A 155 -5.04 -18.95 10.65
C ARG A 155 -5.42 -17.48 10.61
N VAL A 156 -6.70 -17.23 10.39
CA VAL A 156 -7.33 -15.92 10.55
C VAL A 156 -8.38 -16.09 11.61
N PHE A 157 -8.26 -15.39 12.74
CA PHE A 157 -9.12 -15.65 13.89
C PHE A 157 -9.37 -14.41 14.74
N ASP A 158 -10.48 -14.43 15.48
CA ASP A 158 -10.75 -13.45 16.52
C ASP A 158 -9.99 -13.85 17.80
N PRO A 159 -8.98 -13.08 18.24
CA PRO A 159 -8.13 -13.44 19.37
C PRO A 159 -8.88 -13.44 20.71
N MET A 160 -10.09 -12.84 20.79
CA MET A 160 -10.91 -12.88 22.01
C MET A 160 -11.65 -14.20 22.17
N SER A 161 -12.03 -14.84 21.06
CA SER A 161 -12.78 -16.12 21.08
C SER A 161 -11.94 -17.33 20.66
N ASP A 162 -10.75 -17.10 20.10
CA ASP A 162 -9.90 -18.10 19.43
C ASP A 162 -10.63 -18.86 18.31
N SER A 163 -11.75 -18.31 17.81
CA SER A 163 -12.50 -18.87 16.70
C SER A 163 -11.87 -18.45 15.38
N SER A 164 -11.45 -19.43 14.59
CA SER A 164 -10.95 -19.20 13.23
C SER A 164 -12.09 -18.88 12.27
N THR A 165 -11.80 -18.08 11.25
CA THR A 165 -12.71 -17.85 10.13
C THR A 165 -12.70 -19.08 9.22
N ASP A 166 -13.87 -19.45 8.70
CA ASP A 166 -13.98 -20.51 7.67
C ASP A 166 -13.24 -20.14 6.37
N CYS A 167 -13.06 -18.84 6.13
CA CYS A 167 -12.39 -18.31 4.95
C CYS A 167 -11.01 -17.75 5.34
N GLY A 168 -9.94 -18.33 4.81
CA GLY A 168 -8.57 -17.86 5.04
C GLY A 168 -7.76 -18.67 6.05
N SER A 169 -8.39 -19.62 6.75
CA SER A 169 -7.71 -20.55 7.64
C SER A 169 -7.61 -21.94 7.01
N PHE A 170 -6.39 -22.49 6.90
CA PHE A 170 -6.14 -23.81 6.32
C PHE A 170 -4.81 -24.41 6.81
N GLU A 171 -4.66 -25.72 6.65
CA GLU A 171 -3.45 -26.47 6.95
C GLU A 171 -3.05 -27.32 5.74
N PHE A 172 -1.77 -27.23 5.35
CA PHE A 172 -1.13 -28.16 4.43
C PHE A 172 -0.19 -29.06 5.19
N VAL A 173 -0.54 -30.34 5.26
CA VAL A 173 0.37 -31.38 5.71
C VAL A 173 0.97 -32.03 4.47
N SER A 174 2.28 -32.27 4.45
CA SER A 174 3.01 -32.80 3.29
C SER A 174 2.69 -34.26 2.93
N SER A 175 1.42 -34.62 2.76
CA SER A 175 0.92 -35.93 2.36
C SER A 175 0.54 -35.98 0.88
N GLY A 176 0.18 -37.15 0.37
CA GLY A 176 -0.35 -37.29 -1.00
C GLY A 176 -1.72 -36.61 -1.17
N GLY A 177 -1.98 -36.06 -2.36
CA GLY A 177 -3.32 -35.58 -2.77
C GLY A 177 -3.65 -34.11 -2.46
N LEU A 178 -2.66 -33.27 -2.13
CA LEU A 178 -2.89 -31.85 -1.86
C LEU A 178 -3.26 -31.07 -3.13
N PRO A 179 -4.40 -30.36 -3.16
CA PRO A 179 -4.80 -29.57 -4.32
C PRO A 179 -3.77 -28.49 -4.70
N GLY A 180 -3.30 -28.54 -5.94
CA GLY A 180 -2.36 -27.55 -6.48
C GLY A 180 -0.90 -27.73 -6.05
N PHE A 181 -0.54 -28.87 -5.43
CA PHE A 181 0.85 -29.24 -5.20
C PHE A 181 1.35 -30.18 -6.31
N GLN A 182 2.63 -30.07 -6.63
CA GLN A 182 3.33 -30.92 -7.58
C GLN A 182 4.73 -31.29 -7.06
N PRO A 183 5.28 -32.43 -7.47
CA PRO A 183 6.65 -32.80 -7.09
C PRO A 183 7.67 -31.87 -7.75
N SER A 184 8.76 -31.58 -7.03
CA SER A 184 9.91 -30.85 -7.57
C SER A 184 10.68 -31.70 -8.57
N ASP A 185 11.12 -31.06 -9.66
CA ASP A 185 12.03 -31.67 -10.63
C ASP A 185 13.45 -31.87 -10.04
N ARG A 186 13.80 -31.14 -8.97
CA ARG A 186 15.11 -31.25 -8.30
C ARG A 186 15.17 -32.40 -7.29
N ASP A 187 14.08 -32.64 -6.57
CA ASP A 187 13.94 -33.78 -5.66
C ASP A 187 12.47 -34.22 -5.64
N SER A 188 12.17 -35.42 -6.14
CA SER A 188 10.80 -35.93 -6.24
C SER A 188 10.10 -36.12 -4.89
N ARG A 189 10.85 -36.07 -3.77
CA ARG A 189 10.31 -36.10 -2.41
C ARG A 189 9.89 -34.71 -1.93
N VAL A 190 10.30 -33.65 -2.60
CA VAL A 190 9.86 -32.29 -2.31
C VAL A 190 8.58 -32.03 -3.09
N LEU A 191 7.54 -31.62 -2.38
CA LEU A 191 6.32 -31.11 -2.96
C LEU A 191 6.32 -29.59 -2.85
N TYR A 192 5.89 -28.93 -3.90
CA TYR A 192 5.70 -27.49 -3.89
C TYR A 192 4.36 -27.10 -4.48
N LYS A 193 3.89 -25.94 -4.04
CA LYS A 193 2.76 -25.23 -4.62
C LYS A 193 3.23 -23.84 -5.00
N ASP A 194 3.05 -23.51 -6.27
CA ASP A 194 3.24 -22.15 -6.78
C ASP A 194 2.21 -21.19 -6.16
N TRP A 195 2.46 -19.90 -6.31
CA TRP A 195 1.68 -18.82 -5.72
C TRP A 195 0.17 -18.97 -5.95
N ALA A 196 -0.58 -18.84 -4.87
CA ALA A 196 -2.03 -18.74 -4.91
C ALA A 196 -2.51 -17.63 -3.96
N PRO A 197 -3.47 -16.80 -4.39
CA PRO A 197 -4.12 -15.83 -3.54
C PRO A 197 -5.19 -16.47 -2.66
N VAL A 198 -5.48 -15.79 -1.55
CA VAL A 198 -6.57 -16.07 -0.63
C VAL A 198 -7.26 -14.75 -0.33
N LEU A 199 -8.53 -14.66 -0.68
CA LEU A 199 -9.37 -13.52 -0.28
C LEU A 199 -10.07 -13.85 1.04
N VAL A 200 -9.78 -13.04 2.05
CA VAL A 200 -10.33 -13.18 3.39
C VAL A 200 -11.38 -12.09 3.59
N ASN A 201 -12.64 -12.48 3.65
CA ASN A 201 -13.74 -11.57 3.95
C ASN A 201 -13.88 -11.40 5.47
N LEU A 202 -13.69 -10.17 5.94
CA LEU A 202 -13.73 -9.81 7.36
C LEU A 202 -14.96 -8.96 7.71
N SER A 203 -15.95 -8.89 6.82
CA SER A 203 -17.13 -8.03 7.00
C SER A 203 -18.03 -8.45 8.17
N SER A 204 -17.92 -9.68 8.66
CA SER A 204 -18.58 -10.12 9.91
C SER A 204 -17.85 -9.68 11.17
N TYR A 205 -16.66 -9.10 11.04
CA TYR A 205 -15.78 -8.70 12.13
C TYR A 205 -15.58 -7.18 12.22
N LEU A 206 -16.43 -6.37 11.58
CA LEU A 206 -16.36 -4.91 11.65
C LEU A 206 -16.30 -4.41 13.10
N GLY A 207 -15.35 -3.52 13.38
CA GLY A 207 -15.09 -2.99 14.72
C GLY A 207 -14.41 -3.96 15.69
N ARG A 208 -14.03 -5.16 15.24
CA ARG A 208 -13.28 -6.15 16.03
C ARG A 208 -11.82 -6.19 15.60
N THR A 209 -11.01 -6.82 16.44
CA THR A 209 -9.62 -7.16 16.15
C THR A 209 -9.55 -8.57 15.60
N ILE A 210 -8.73 -8.76 14.56
CA ILE A 210 -8.46 -10.07 13.94
C ILE A 210 -6.96 -10.31 13.93
N ARG A 211 -6.55 -11.54 14.25
CA ARG A 211 -5.16 -11.97 14.17
C ARG A 211 -4.96 -12.87 12.95
N LEU A 212 -3.95 -12.53 12.17
CA LEU A 212 -3.39 -13.37 11.12
C LEU A 212 -2.20 -14.11 11.70
N GLU A 213 -2.11 -15.40 11.47
CA GLU A 213 -1.02 -16.24 11.96
C GLU A 213 -0.63 -17.24 10.87
N PHE A 214 0.65 -17.23 10.50
CA PHE A 214 1.24 -18.14 9.54
C PHE A 214 2.34 -18.92 10.24
N THR A 215 2.39 -20.24 10.05
CA THR A 215 3.42 -21.08 10.68
C THR A 215 3.92 -22.12 9.70
N ALA A 216 5.24 -22.19 9.55
CA ALA A 216 5.94 -23.25 8.85
C ALA A 216 6.54 -24.24 9.86
N TYR A 217 6.49 -25.52 9.53
CA TYR A 217 6.93 -26.60 10.41
C TYR A 217 7.83 -27.56 9.66
N ASP A 218 8.93 -27.94 10.31
CA ASP A 218 9.64 -29.18 10.04
C ASP A 218 8.83 -30.40 10.47
N CYS A 219 9.33 -31.59 10.11
CA CYS A 219 8.79 -32.85 10.62
C CYS A 219 9.14 -33.05 12.09
N SER A 220 8.25 -33.68 12.86
CA SER A 220 8.49 -33.99 14.29
C SER A 220 9.65 -34.97 14.50
N ARG A 221 9.99 -35.77 13.49
CA ARG A 221 11.17 -36.66 13.52
C ARG A 221 12.50 -35.96 13.24
N GLY A 222 12.47 -34.67 12.86
CA GLY A 222 13.63 -33.79 12.71
C GLY A 222 14.50 -33.99 11.48
N GLY A 223 14.05 -34.78 10.50
CA GLY A 223 14.82 -35.11 9.29
C GLY A 223 14.36 -34.42 8.01
N HIS A 224 13.27 -33.64 8.05
CA HIS A 224 12.65 -33.07 6.86
C HIS A 224 12.15 -31.66 7.15
N PHE A 225 12.25 -30.80 6.14
CA PHE A 225 11.97 -29.37 6.25
C PHE A 225 10.62 -28.99 5.65
N GLY A 226 10.14 -27.80 6.03
CA GLY A 226 9.03 -27.12 5.37
C GLY A 226 9.15 -25.61 5.51
N TYR A 227 8.89 -24.89 4.41
CA TYR A 227 8.88 -23.43 4.40
C TYR A 227 7.80 -22.89 3.45
N ALA A 228 7.45 -21.62 3.63
CA ALA A 228 6.44 -20.95 2.82
C ALA A 228 6.84 -19.52 2.50
N TYR A 229 6.27 -18.99 1.43
CA TYR A 229 6.33 -17.57 1.11
C TYR A 229 4.96 -16.96 1.33
N ILE A 230 4.91 -15.76 1.90
CA ILE A 230 3.67 -15.02 2.15
C ILE A 230 3.85 -13.58 1.68
N ASP A 231 2.80 -13.00 1.13
CA ASP A 231 2.73 -11.58 0.84
C ASP A 231 1.28 -11.07 0.85
N PHE A 232 1.08 -9.78 1.07
CA PHE A 232 -0.23 -9.15 1.15
C PHE A 232 -0.36 -8.01 0.15
N ASN A 233 -1.55 -7.89 -0.44
CA ASN A 233 -1.87 -6.70 -1.21
C ASN A 233 -2.14 -5.51 -0.26
N GLU A 234 -1.25 -4.52 -0.24
CA GLU A 234 -1.44 -3.25 0.50
C GLU A 234 -2.43 -2.29 -0.17
N ASN A 235 -3.18 -2.76 -1.16
CA ASN A 235 -4.31 -2.04 -1.73
C ASN A 235 -5.64 -2.65 -1.25
N CYS A 236 -6.24 -2.02 -0.25
CA CYS A 236 -7.51 -2.45 0.38
C CYS A 236 -8.73 -2.00 -0.43
N SER A 237 -8.51 -1.47 -1.63
CA SER A 237 -9.53 -1.27 -2.64
C SER A 237 -9.59 -2.52 -3.53
N ILE A 238 -10.76 -3.13 -3.60
CA ILE A 238 -10.97 -4.40 -4.30
C ILE A 238 -10.50 -4.29 -5.78
N PRO A 239 -9.68 -5.23 -6.28
CA PRO A 239 -8.73 -5.02 -7.40
C PRO A 239 -9.30 -5.22 -8.81
N VAL A 240 -10.61 -5.09 -9.02
CA VAL A 240 -11.15 -5.20 -10.39
C VAL A 240 -10.84 -3.92 -11.17
N THR A 241 -9.91 -4.01 -12.11
CA THR A 241 -9.47 -2.90 -12.97
C THR A 241 -10.07 -3.00 -14.37
N GLY A 242 -9.86 -1.97 -15.19
CA GLY A 242 -10.35 -1.91 -16.57
C GLY A 242 -11.82 -1.51 -16.72
N ASN A 243 -12.46 -1.08 -15.64
CA ASN A 243 -13.87 -0.72 -15.58
C ASN A 243 -14.15 0.73 -16.02
N ILE A 244 -13.16 1.46 -16.49
CA ILE A 244 -13.31 2.82 -16.99
C ILE A 244 -13.48 2.81 -18.49
N THR A 245 -14.43 3.59 -19.01
CA THR A 245 -14.67 3.74 -20.45
C THR A 245 -14.73 5.20 -20.86
N CYS A 246 -14.57 5.44 -22.15
CA CYS A 246 -14.64 6.73 -22.82
C CYS A 246 -15.34 6.55 -24.18
N PRO A 247 -15.92 7.61 -24.77
CA PRO A 247 -16.84 7.50 -25.91
C PRO A 247 -16.34 6.71 -27.14
N GLU A 248 -15.02 6.62 -27.32
CA GLU A 248 -14.38 5.98 -28.48
C GLU A 248 -14.04 4.49 -28.22
N THR A 249 -14.39 3.97 -27.04
CA THR A 249 -14.04 2.60 -26.61
C THR A 249 -15.08 1.61 -27.10
N ASN A 250 -14.68 0.70 -28.00
CA ASN A 250 -15.57 -0.36 -28.51
C ASN A 250 -15.62 -1.61 -27.61
N SER A 251 -14.57 -1.84 -26.83
CA SER A 251 -14.45 -2.97 -25.92
C SER A 251 -13.62 -2.60 -24.71
N ILE A 252 -13.95 -3.16 -23.55
CA ILE A 252 -13.15 -3.03 -22.32
C ILE A 252 -12.61 -4.39 -21.91
N THR A 253 -11.48 -4.40 -21.20
CA THR A 253 -10.93 -5.60 -20.58
C THR A 253 -10.92 -5.42 -19.07
N LEU A 254 -11.84 -6.09 -18.38
CA LEU A 254 -11.81 -6.18 -16.93
C LEU A 254 -10.74 -7.19 -16.51
N LYS A 255 -10.00 -6.87 -15.45
CA LYS A 255 -9.00 -7.76 -14.87
C LYS A 255 -9.25 -7.92 -13.38
N ALA A 256 -9.25 -9.16 -12.92
CA ALA A 256 -9.25 -9.50 -11.51
C ALA A 256 -7.87 -10.04 -11.10
N LEU A 257 -7.74 -10.42 -9.83
CA LEU A 257 -6.55 -11.11 -9.34
C LEU A 257 -6.40 -12.47 -10.00
N THR A 258 -5.17 -12.83 -10.33
CA THR A 258 -4.81 -14.12 -10.92
C THR A 258 -4.53 -15.16 -9.83
N GLY A 259 -4.54 -16.45 -10.17
CA GLY A 259 -4.12 -17.55 -9.28
C GLY A 259 -5.24 -18.25 -8.49
N PHE A 260 -6.51 -17.85 -8.63
CA PHE A 260 -7.64 -18.62 -8.10
C PHE A 260 -7.88 -19.90 -8.92
N PHE A 261 -8.50 -20.91 -8.32
CA PHE A 261 -8.83 -22.17 -8.99
C PHE A 261 -9.83 -21.97 -10.14
N GLY A 262 -10.75 -21.01 -9.99
CA GLY A 262 -11.70 -20.68 -11.03
C GLY A 262 -12.28 -19.29 -10.87
N TYR A 263 -12.86 -18.82 -11.99
CA TYR A 263 -13.49 -17.51 -12.08
C TYR A 263 -14.86 -17.65 -12.71
N ARG A 264 -15.79 -16.77 -12.33
CA ARG A 264 -17.05 -16.59 -13.03
C ARG A 264 -17.41 -15.11 -13.06
N TRP A 265 -17.32 -14.51 -14.23
CA TRP A 265 -17.85 -13.18 -14.47
C TRP A 265 -19.31 -13.25 -14.85
N PHE A 266 -20.12 -12.33 -14.33
CA PHE A 266 -21.54 -12.29 -14.63
C PHE A 266 -22.10 -10.85 -14.56
N ASN A 267 -23.18 -10.60 -15.29
CA ASN A 267 -23.94 -9.37 -15.14
C ASN A 267 -24.69 -9.41 -13.79
N ALA A 268 -24.47 -8.42 -12.90
CA ALA A 268 -24.99 -8.48 -11.55
C ALA A 268 -26.53 -8.41 -11.46
N GLU A 269 -27.17 -7.80 -12.45
CA GLU A 269 -28.63 -7.65 -12.56
C GLU A 269 -29.27 -8.89 -13.20
N THR A 270 -28.82 -9.29 -14.40
CA THR A 270 -29.43 -10.39 -15.15
C THR A 270 -28.95 -11.78 -14.71
N LYS A 271 -27.83 -11.86 -13.99
CA LYS A 271 -27.10 -13.09 -13.63
C LYS A 271 -26.56 -13.89 -14.82
N GLU A 272 -26.52 -13.28 -16.00
CA GLU A 272 -25.93 -13.87 -17.21
C GLU A 272 -24.42 -14.03 -17.07
N ASP A 273 -23.90 -15.20 -17.46
CA ASP A 273 -22.46 -15.50 -17.46
C ASP A 273 -21.74 -14.80 -18.61
N LEU A 274 -20.64 -14.14 -18.29
CA LEU A 274 -19.85 -13.35 -19.24
C LEU A 274 -18.49 -14.00 -19.54
N GLY A 275 -17.91 -14.74 -18.60
CA GLY A 275 -16.58 -15.34 -18.78
C GLY A 275 -16.10 -16.13 -17.57
N LYS A 276 -15.01 -16.89 -17.74
CA LYS A 276 -14.47 -17.82 -16.72
C LYS A 276 -12.95 -17.73 -16.50
N SER A 277 -12.31 -16.68 -17.02
CA SER A 277 -10.88 -16.41 -16.78
C SER A 277 -10.72 -15.32 -15.72
N ASP A 278 -9.49 -15.11 -15.27
CA ASP A 278 -9.03 -13.96 -14.48
C ASP A 278 -9.24 -12.59 -15.17
N SER A 279 -9.51 -12.60 -16.47
CA SER A 279 -9.80 -11.43 -17.30
C SER A 279 -11.05 -11.64 -18.13
N LEU A 280 -11.73 -10.54 -18.43
CA LEU A 280 -12.96 -10.52 -19.21
C LEU A 280 -12.90 -9.40 -20.23
N VAL A 281 -12.95 -9.75 -21.51
CA VAL A 281 -13.17 -8.79 -22.59
C VAL A 281 -14.67 -8.68 -22.84
N ILE A 282 -15.22 -7.47 -22.76
CA ILE A 282 -16.62 -7.20 -23.06
C ILE A 282 -16.71 -6.31 -24.29
N SER A 283 -17.47 -6.75 -25.30
CA SER A 283 -17.75 -6.03 -26.54
C SER A 283 -19.17 -6.35 -27.02
N PRO A 284 -20.05 -5.34 -27.26
CA PRO A 284 -19.81 -3.91 -27.06
C PRO A 284 -19.69 -3.53 -25.58
N VAL A 285 -19.12 -2.35 -25.29
CA VAL A 285 -19.01 -1.86 -23.91
C VAL A 285 -20.41 -1.66 -23.31
N PRO A 286 -20.70 -2.19 -22.10
CA PRO A 286 -21.96 -1.95 -21.41
C PRO A 286 -22.17 -0.46 -21.09
N ALA A 287 -23.41 -0.08 -20.80
CA ALA A 287 -23.71 1.28 -20.39
C ALA A 287 -22.96 1.66 -19.09
N VAL A 288 -22.59 2.94 -18.96
CA VAL A 288 -22.06 3.47 -17.70
C VAL A 288 -23.10 3.24 -16.60
N GLY A 289 -22.66 2.72 -15.46
CA GLY A 289 -23.50 2.27 -14.36
C GLY A 289 -23.81 0.77 -14.36
N THR A 290 -23.52 0.02 -15.43
CA THR A 290 -23.66 -1.44 -15.43
C THR A 290 -22.77 -2.06 -14.35
N LYS A 291 -23.37 -2.86 -13.46
CA LYS A 291 -22.69 -3.58 -12.40
C LYS A 291 -22.29 -4.98 -12.88
N ILE A 292 -21.00 -5.29 -12.82
CA ILE A 292 -20.43 -6.58 -13.19
C ILE A 292 -19.96 -7.28 -11.91
N GLY A 293 -20.36 -8.53 -11.74
CA GLY A 293 -19.89 -9.39 -10.67
C GLY A 293 -18.79 -10.33 -11.14
N ILE A 294 -17.89 -10.70 -10.23
CA ILE A 294 -16.94 -11.79 -10.41
C ILE A 294 -16.93 -12.68 -9.18
N GLU A 295 -17.15 -13.98 -9.37
CA GLU A 295 -16.89 -15.00 -8.36
C GLU A 295 -15.45 -15.50 -8.49
N LEU A 296 -14.70 -15.41 -7.40
CA LEU A 296 -13.35 -15.93 -7.23
C LEU A 296 -13.45 -17.25 -6.46
N VAL A 297 -13.15 -18.37 -7.12
CA VAL A 297 -13.24 -19.71 -6.54
C VAL A 297 -11.84 -20.12 -6.05
N PRO A 298 -11.62 -20.27 -4.74
CA PRO A 298 -10.34 -20.75 -4.25
C PRO A 298 -10.16 -22.24 -4.56
N TYR A 299 -8.94 -22.73 -4.40
CA TYR A 299 -8.69 -24.16 -4.47
C TYR A 299 -9.50 -24.91 -3.39
N PRO A 300 -10.00 -26.13 -3.68
CA PRO A 300 -10.82 -26.90 -2.74
C PRO A 300 -10.18 -27.02 -1.35
N GLY A 301 -10.92 -26.64 -0.30
CA GLY A 301 -10.48 -26.72 1.10
C GLY A 301 -9.60 -25.56 1.58
N LEU A 302 -9.33 -24.56 0.73
CA LEU A 302 -8.34 -23.50 1.01
C LEU A 302 -8.95 -22.09 1.13
N GLY A 303 -10.28 -22.02 1.17
CA GLY A 303 -11.01 -20.79 1.39
C GLY A 303 -12.45 -20.90 0.92
N CYS A 304 -13.13 -19.76 0.90
CA CYS A 304 -14.50 -19.65 0.43
C CYS A 304 -14.56 -18.95 -0.92
N THR A 305 -15.51 -19.33 -1.77
CA THR A 305 -15.85 -18.54 -2.96
C THR A 305 -16.27 -17.14 -2.54
N GLN A 306 -15.72 -16.12 -3.20
CA GLN A 306 -16.03 -14.72 -2.92
C GLN A 306 -16.55 -14.03 -4.16
N THR A 307 -17.55 -13.18 -3.98
CA THR A 307 -18.12 -12.39 -5.07
C THR A 307 -17.71 -10.94 -4.91
N LEU A 308 -16.96 -10.43 -5.87
CA LEU A 308 -16.62 -9.02 -5.98
C LEU A 308 -17.51 -8.36 -7.02
N TYR A 309 -17.66 -7.04 -6.92
CA TYR A 309 -18.39 -6.26 -7.89
C TYR A 309 -17.57 -5.08 -8.36
N THR A 310 -17.75 -4.73 -9.63
CA THR A 310 -17.30 -3.46 -10.20
C THR A 310 -18.45 -2.81 -10.96
N VAL A 311 -18.33 -1.50 -11.19
CA VAL A 311 -19.28 -0.72 -11.98
C VAL A 311 -18.54 -0.15 -13.17
N ILE A 312 -19.13 -0.21 -14.36
CA ILE A 312 -18.59 0.45 -15.55
C ILE A 312 -18.75 1.96 -15.37
N ASN A 313 -17.63 2.69 -15.32
CA ASN A 313 -17.59 4.12 -15.08
C ASN A 313 -17.11 4.88 -16.32
N GLY A 314 -17.59 6.10 -16.51
CA GLY A 314 -16.94 7.03 -17.43
C GLY A 314 -15.61 7.53 -16.84
N MET A 315 -14.63 7.82 -17.70
CA MET A 315 -13.39 8.45 -17.26
C MET A 315 -13.65 9.88 -16.76
N ASP A 316 -13.34 10.14 -15.49
CA ASP A 316 -13.32 11.48 -14.91
C ASP A 316 -11.88 11.91 -14.60
N MET A 317 -11.53 13.08 -15.11
CA MET A 317 -10.22 13.69 -14.92
C MET A 317 -10.38 15.19 -14.88
N ASN A 318 -9.83 15.79 -13.82
CA ASN A 318 -9.70 17.22 -13.63
C ASN A 318 -8.28 17.52 -13.13
N ILE A 319 -7.74 18.68 -13.50
CA ILE A 319 -6.41 19.12 -13.06
C ILE A 319 -6.53 20.53 -12.53
N ARG A 320 -6.19 20.71 -11.26
CA ARG A 320 -6.14 22.03 -10.62
C ARG A 320 -4.84 22.72 -10.97
N ASP A 321 -4.89 24.03 -11.12
CA ASP A 321 -3.69 24.83 -11.22
C ASP A 321 -2.95 24.82 -9.88
N PRO A 322 -1.63 24.58 -9.88
CA PRO A 322 -0.82 24.66 -8.68
C PRO A 322 -0.77 26.09 -8.14
N VAL A 323 -0.66 26.21 -6.82
CA VAL A 323 -0.47 27.51 -6.17
C VAL A 323 0.87 28.13 -6.66
N PRO A 324 0.91 29.42 -6.99
CA PRO A 324 2.15 30.09 -7.40
C PRO A 324 3.31 29.92 -6.39
N ARG A 325 4.55 29.83 -6.90
CA ARG A 325 5.78 29.63 -6.11
C ARG A 325 6.92 30.49 -6.63
N CYS A 326 7.96 30.70 -5.81
CA CYS A 326 9.09 31.57 -6.18
C CYS A 326 10.21 30.86 -6.96
N ILE A 327 10.34 29.53 -6.80
CA ILE A 327 11.45 28.74 -7.35
C ILE A 327 10.92 27.71 -8.35
N SER A 328 10.09 26.80 -7.87
CA SER A 328 9.51 25.76 -8.69
C SER A 328 8.18 25.29 -8.14
N VAL A 329 7.40 24.66 -9.00
CA VAL A 329 6.15 23.98 -8.69
C VAL A 329 6.31 22.49 -8.95
N ASP A 330 5.66 21.67 -8.11
CA ASP A 330 5.54 20.23 -8.31
C ASP A 330 4.18 19.91 -8.97
N LEU A 331 4.20 19.51 -10.23
CA LEU A 331 2.99 19.05 -10.96
C LEU A 331 2.61 17.60 -10.62
N THR A 332 3.49 16.86 -9.94
CA THR A 332 3.22 15.49 -9.49
C THR A 332 2.39 15.44 -8.21
N ASP A 333 2.28 16.55 -7.49
CA ASP A 333 1.46 16.72 -6.30
C ASP A 333 0.03 16.14 -6.49
N ILE A 334 -0.34 15.21 -5.60
CA ILE A 334 -1.61 14.50 -5.61
C ILE A 334 -2.79 15.44 -5.39
N SER A 335 -2.60 16.55 -4.67
CA SER A 335 -3.64 17.54 -4.40
C SER A 335 -4.19 18.21 -5.66
N LEU A 336 -3.41 18.20 -6.76
CA LEU A 336 -3.83 18.73 -8.07
C LEU A 336 -4.83 17.82 -8.79
N LYS A 337 -5.02 16.58 -8.32
CA LYS A 337 -5.70 15.48 -9.03
C LYS A 337 -6.85 14.86 -8.20
N VAL A 338 -7.24 15.52 -7.12
CA VAL A 338 -8.28 15.04 -6.19
C VAL A 338 -9.61 14.88 -6.93
N GLY A 339 -10.22 13.70 -6.77
CA GLY A 339 -11.51 13.35 -7.37
C GLY A 339 -11.41 12.66 -8.72
N ASN A 340 -10.21 12.54 -9.30
CA ASN A 340 -10.03 11.81 -10.55
C ASN A 340 -10.28 10.31 -10.37
N SER A 341 -10.59 9.65 -11.48
CA SER A 341 -10.67 8.19 -11.54
C SER A 341 -9.42 7.52 -10.94
N SER A 342 -9.62 6.48 -10.13
CA SER A 342 -8.58 5.88 -9.28
C SER A 342 -7.53 5.05 -10.04
N ASP A 343 -7.82 4.60 -11.26
CA ASP A 343 -6.92 3.78 -12.08
C ASP A 343 -6.10 4.61 -13.09
N LEU A 344 -6.10 5.94 -12.96
CA LEU A 344 -5.38 6.82 -13.87
C LEU A 344 -3.88 6.85 -13.56
N THR A 345 -3.09 6.60 -14.60
CA THR A 345 -1.65 6.90 -14.62
C THR A 345 -1.41 8.25 -15.31
N TYR A 346 -0.48 9.04 -14.79
CA TYR A 346 -0.23 10.39 -15.28
C TYR A 346 1.14 10.54 -15.93
N SER A 347 1.17 11.27 -17.05
CA SER A 347 2.40 11.73 -17.70
C SER A 347 2.30 13.23 -17.99
N TYR A 348 3.44 13.90 -18.08
CA TYR A 348 3.52 15.36 -18.12
C TYR A 348 4.21 15.84 -19.40
N TRP A 349 3.65 16.87 -20.01
CA TRP A 349 3.96 17.27 -21.38
C TRP A 349 4.02 18.78 -21.50
N ARG A 350 4.83 19.27 -22.44
CA ARG A 350 4.96 20.69 -22.77
C ARG A 350 3.94 21.17 -23.82
N ASN A 351 3.20 20.24 -24.45
CA ASN A 351 2.23 20.55 -25.49
C ASN A 351 0.95 19.71 -25.37
N SER A 352 -0.15 20.21 -25.94
CA SER A 352 -1.48 19.59 -25.85
C SER A 352 -1.60 18.23 -26.53
N GLN A 353 -0.71 17.92 -27.47
CA GLN A 353 -0.70 16.65 -28.20
C GLN A 353 0.08 15.54 -27.47
N ALA A 354 0.68 15.85 -26.30
CA ALA A 354 1.51 14.91 -25.55
C ALA A 354 2.60 14.25 -26.43
N THR A 355 3.35 15.07 -27.16
CA THR A 355 4.49 14.62 -27.98
C THR A 355 5.83 15.17 -27.49
N ILE A 356 5.83 16.22 -26.67
CA ILE A 356 7.04 16.82 -26.08
C ILE A 356 7.01 16.58 -24.56
N PRO A 357 7.77 15.60 -24.04
CA PRO A 357 7.72 15.24 -22.62
C PRO A 357 8.29 16.36 -21.74
N LEU A 358 7.76 16.47 -20.51
CA LEU A 358 8.30 17.31 -19.45
C LEU A 358 9.21 16.45 -18.55
N PRO A 359 10.55 16.58 -18.61
CA PRO A 359 11.46 15.64 -17.94
C PRO A 359 11.44 15.73 -16.41
N ASN A 360 11.15 16.89 -15.82
CA ASN A 360 11.19 17.11 -14.37
C ASN A 360 9.87 17.72 -13.87
N PRO A 361 8.76 16.96 -13.87
CA PRO A 361 7.45 17.48 -13.50
C PRO A 361 7.34 17.88 -12.03
N SER A 362 8.21 17.36 -11.15
CA SER A 362 8.23 17.73 -9.73
C SER A 362 8.96 19.04 -9.42
N ARG A 363 9.66 19.62 -10.41
CA ARG A 363 10.42 20.87 -10.25
C ARG A 363 10.32 21.75 -11.50
N VAL A 364 9.12 22.22 -11.80
CA VAL A 364 8.87 23.14 -12.91
C VAL A 364 9.21 24.57 -12.50
N ALA A 365 10.27 25.13 -13.06
CA ALA A 365 10.81 26.45 -12.68
C ALA A 365 10.50 27.58 -13.68
N VAL A 366 9.73 27.28 -14.74
CA VAL A 366 9.38 28.26 -15.79
C VAL A 366 7.87 28.39 -15.87
N SER A 367 7.37 29.62 -15.73
CA SER A 367 5.94 29.94 -15.91
C SER A 367 5.47 29.54 -17.30
N GLY A 368 4.28 28.97 -17.39
CA GLY A 368 3.72 28.50 -18.66
C GLY A 368 2.52 27.59 -18.48
N VAL A 369 1.94 27.18 -19.61
CA VAL A 369 0.91 26.14 -19.65
C VAL A 369 1.59 24.82 -19.95
N TYR A 370 1.37 23.85 -19.08
CA TYR A 370 1.81 22.46 -19.23
C TYR A 370 0.59 21.57 -19.36
N TYR A 371 0.79 20.31 -19.74
CA TYR A 371 -0.30 19.38 -19.99
C TYR A 371 -0.09 18.09 -19.22
N VAL A 372 -1.14 17.64 -18.55
CA VAL A 372 -1.17 16.36 -17.85
C VAL A 372 -2.01 15.40 -18.68
N LYS A 373 -1.42 14.29 -19.09
CA LYS A 373 -2.09 13.19 -19.78
C LYS A 373 -2.41 12.11 -18.75
N GLY A 374 -3.69 11.85 -18.53
CA GLY A 374 -4.18 10.71 -17.76
C GLY A 374 -4.49 9.55 -18.69
N MET A 375 -4.11 8.34 -18.29
CA MET A 375 -4.41 7.09 -18.99
C MET A 375 -4.99 6.07 -18.01
N SER A 376 -6.22 5.60 -18.27
CA SER A 376 -6.85 4.54 -17.48
C SER A 376 -6.26 3.17 -17.82
N SER A 377 -6.53 2.17 -16.98
CA SER A 377 -6.13 0.78 -17.19
C SER A 377 -6.75 0.13 -18.43
N SER A 378 -7.92 0.62 -18.86
CA SER A 378 -8.60 0.23 -20.10
C SER A 378 -8.08 0.93 -21.36
N GLY A 379 -7.16 1.90 -21.21
CA GLY A 379 -6.56 2.63 -22.33
C GLY A 379 -7.24 3.95 -22.70
N CYS A 380 -8.24 4.41 -21.92
CA CYS A 380 -8.82 5.73 -22.13
C CYS A 380 -7.82 6.83 -21.83
N ILE A 381 -7.77 7.83 -22.72
CA ILE A 381 -6.83 8.95 -22.63
C ILE A 381 -7.60 10.27 -22.53
N ARG A 382 -7.16 11.12 -21.60
CA ARG A 382 -7.52 12.54 -21.50
C ARG A 382 -6.28 13.37 -21.26
N ILE A 383 -6.24 14.56 -21.87
CA ILE A 383 -5.15 15.52 -21.72
C ILE A 383 -5.76 16.85 -21.28
N LEU A 384 -5.34 17.36 -20.13
CA LEU A 384 -5.81 18.63 -19.59
C LEU A 384 -4.64 19.60 -19.36
N PRO A 385 -4.84 20.90 -19.60
CA PRO A 385 -3.83 21.91 -19.31
C PRO A 385 -3.75 22.19 -17.81
N THR A 386 -2.58 22.67 -17.37
CA THR A 386 -2.35 23.26 -16.04
C THR A 386 -1.41 24.45 -16.17
N ARG A 387 -1.73 25.54 -15.49
CA ARG A 387 -0.95 26.78 -15.51
C ARG A 387 0.02 26.81 -14.34
N VAL A 388 1.31 26.83 -14.65
CA VAL A 388 2.36 27.08 -13.67
C VAL A 388 2.70 28.56 -13.65
N THR A 389 2.71 29.14 -12.44
CA THR A 389 3.11 30.52 -12.20
C THR A 389 4.30 30.56 -11.25
N ILE A 390 5.45 30.99 -11.76
CA ILE A 390 6.62 31.31 -10.97
C ILE A 390 6.67 32.82 -10.73
N VAL A 391 6.56 33.21 -9.47
CA VAL A 391 6.60 34.60 -9.03
C VAL A 391 8.06 34.97 -8.77
N GLN A 392 8.61 35.90 -9.54
CA GLN A 392 9.94 36.42 -9.26
C GLN A 392 9.86 37.34 -8.04
N VAL A 393 10.53 36.97 -6.95
CA VAL A 393 10.74 37.89 -5.82
C VAL A 393 11.85 38.85 -6.22
N PRO A 394 11.61 40.18 -6.21
CA PRO A 394 12.65 41.16 -6.45
C PRO A 394 13.80 40.97 -5.45
N ARG A 395 15.04 40.93 -5.95
CA ARG A 395 16.22 40.93 -5.08
C ARG A 395 16.29 42.27 -4.34
N VAL A 396 16.73 42.23 -3.07
CA VAL A 396 17.06 43.46 -2.33
C VAL A 396 18.30 44.07 -2.96
N ILE A 397 18.17 45.27 -3.53
CA ILE A 397 19.29 46.03 -4.08
C ILE A 397 19.73 47.04 -3.02
N LEU A 398 20.94 46.84 -2.49
CA LEU A 398 21.57 47.81 -1.60
C LEU A 398 21.91 49.06 -2.41
N ASN A 399 21.34 50.21 -2.04
CA ASN A 399 21.51 51.47 -2.74
C ASN A 399 22.24 52.53 -1.91
N ARG A 400 22.63 52.18 -0.68
CA ARG A 400 23.32 53.05 0.26
C ARG A 400 24.47 52.30 0.90
N VAL A 401 25.64 52.94 0.92
CA VAL A 401 26.75 52.52 1.76
C VAL A 401 26.50 53.07 3.16
N LEU A 402 26.48 52.21 4.16
CA LEU A 402 26.31 52.59 5.55
C LEU A 402 27.67 52.66 6.24
N GLN A 403 27.97 53.80 6.84
CA GLN A 403 29.18 54.05 7.63
C GLN A 403 28.77 54.74 8.93
N ALA A 404 29.45 54.40 10.02
CA ALA A 404 29.28 55.04 11.32
C ALA A 404 30.63 55.04 12.05
N ASP A 405 30.94 56.13 12.74
CA ASP A 405 32.11 56.24 13.60
C ASP A 405 31.69 56.07 15.06
N TYR A 406 32.47 55.34 15.85
CA TYR A 406 32.17 55.14 17.26
C TYR A 406 32.01 56.50 17.97
N PRO A 407 30.93 56.73 18.76
CA PRO A 407 29.99 55.74 19.32
C PRO A 407 28.68 55.53 18.54
N GLU A 408 28.56 55.97 17.29
CA GLU A 408 27.35 55.79 16.48
C GLU A 408 27.15 54.33 16.02
N THR A 409 25.91 53.97 15.69
CA THR A 409 25.53 52.63 15.21
C THR A 409 24.98 52.68 13.80
N ILE A 410 25.10 51.58 13.06
CA ILE A 410 24.54 51.44 11.71
C ILE A 410 23.09 50.95 11.75
N ASP A 411 22.23 51.59 10.96
CA ASP A 411 20.85 51.20 10.72
C ASP A 411 20.73 50.47 9.37
N LEU A 412 20.74 49.14 9.41
CA LEU A 412 20.71 48.27 8.24
C LEU A 412 19.39 48.37 7.46
N THR A 413 18.30 48.81 8.11
CA THR A 413 17.01 49.03 7.45
C THR A 413 17.07 50.16 6.42
N LYS A 414 18.08 51.03 6.53
CA LYS A 414 18.34 52.13 5.59
C LYS A 414 19.28 51.76 4.45
N ALA A 415 19.76 50.51 4.35
CA ALA A 415 20.71 50.09 3.31
C ALA A 415 20.07 49.99 1.91
N TYR A 416 18.73 49.94 1.84
CA TYR A 416 17.94 49.76 0.63
C TYR A 416 16.63 50.56 0.73
N THR A 417 15.87 50.63 -0.38
CA THR A 417 14.50 51.18 -0.38
C THR A 417 13.49 50.03 -0.28
N PRO A 418 12.68 49.94 0.78
CA PRO A 418 11.67 48.88 0.90
C PRO A 418 10.60 48.98 -0.19
N ALA A 419 10.41 47.89 -0.93
CA ALA A 419 9.22 47.70 -1.77
C ALA A 419 7.99 47.40 -0.88
N PRO A 420 6.82 48.00 -1.16
CA PRO A 420 5.62 47.89 -0.31
C PRO A 420 5.02 46.48 -0.24
N ASP A 421 5.23 45.65 -1.27
CA ASP A 421 4.67 44.29 -1.34
C ASP A 421 5.61 43.22 -0.77
N LEU A 422 6.73 43.61 -0.17
CA LEU A 422 7.71 42.68 0.38
C LEU A 422 7.86 42.86 1.90
N THR A 423 8.05 41.74 2.57
CA THR A 423 8.47 41.67 3.97
C THR A 423 9.97 41.43 4.05
N TYR A 424 10.63 41.99 5.06
CA TYR A 424 12.09 41.92 5.20
C TYR A 424 12.47 41.37 6.58
N SER A 425 13.51 40.54 6.60
CA SER A 425 14.11 39.98 7.82
C SER A 425 15.63 40.08 7.78
N TYR A 426 16.26 40.11 8.95
CA TYR A 426 17.68 40.44 9.10
C TYR A 426 18.41 39.34 9.88
N TRP A 427 19.61 38.97 9.42
CA TRP A 427 20.30 37.76 9.86
C TRP A 427 21.81 37.99 9.99
N MET A 428 22.45 37.24 10.90
CA MET A 428 23.91 37.26 11.09
C MET A 428 24.65 36.24 10.20
N ASP A 429 23.92 35.36 9.52
CA ASP A 429 24.42 34.31 8.63
C ASP A 429 23.62 34.24 7.32
N SER A 430 24.23 33.71 6.26
CA SER A 430 23.62 33.58 4.93
C SER A 430 22.47 32.58 4.87
N GLU A 431 22.46 31.61 5.77
CA GLU A 431 21.53 30.50 5.85
C GLU A 431 20.24 30.91 6.58
N THR A 432 20.20 32.13 7.12
CA THR A 432 19.03 32.70 7.81
C THR A 432 18.63 31.89 9.03
N THR A 433 19.63 31.48 9.83
CA THR A 433 19.44 30.67 11.04
C THR A 433 19.63 31.45 12.33
N ILE A 434 20.39 32.56 12.29
CA ILE A 434 20.72 33.39 13.44
C ILE A 434 20.14 34.79 13.24
N PRO A 435 19.01 35.13 13.88
CA PRO A 435 18.34 36.41 13.66
C PRO A 435 19.14 37.58 14.23
N LEU A 436 19.21 38.68 13.47
CA LEU A 436 19.71 39.96 13.94
C LEU A 436 18.58 40.72 14.65
N ARG A 437 18.66 40.83 15.98
CA ARG A 437 17.58 41.37 16.82
C ARG A 437 17.37 42.88 16.66
N ASP A 438 18.46 43.63 16.55
CA ASP A 438 18.46 45.10 16.51
C ASP A 438 19.06 45.59 15.17
N PRO A 439 18.34 45.44 14.04
CA PRO A 439 18.86 45.79 12.71
C PRO A 439 19.06 47.29 12.51
N ASP A 440 18.45 48.14 13.35
CA ASP A 440 18.60 49.60 13.33
C ASP A 440 19.79 50.09 14.18
N ARG A 441 20.46 49.21 14.94
CA ARG A 441 21.51 49.56 15.91
C ARG A 441 22.68 48.57 15.93
N ILE A 442 23.37 48.46 14.81
CA ILE A 442 24.55 47.60 14.68
C ILE A 442 25.80 48.35 15.18
N TYR A 443 26.42 47.84 16.25
CA TYR A 443 27.63 48.41 16.87
C TYR A 443 28.92 47.63 16.58
N LYS A 444 28.82 46.46 15.92
CA LYS A 444 29.95 45.59 15.62
C LYS A 444 30.14 45.48 14.10
N SER A 445 31.37 45.62 13.63
CA SER A 445 31.71 45.38 12.23
C SER A 445 31.52 43.89 11.88
N GLY A 446 30.92 43.60 10.73
CA GLY A 446 30.70 42.23 10.26
C GLY A 446 29.89 42.18 8.97
N THR A 447 29.61 40.97 8.50
CA THR A 447 28.69 40.72 7.39
C THR A 447 27.31 40.40 7.96
N TYR A 448 26.29 41.08 7.45
CA TYR A 448 24.89 40.92 7.84
C TYR A 448 24.05 40.69 6.58
N TYR A 449 22.95 39.96 6.72
CA TYR A 449 22.14 39.49 5.60
C TYR A 449 20.71 39.99 5.70
N ILE A 450 20.15 40.41 4.56
CA ILE A 450 18.77 40.88 4.43
C ILE A 450 18.02 39.89 3.52
N LYS A 451 16.91 39.34 4.02
CA LYS A 451 16.04 38.44 3.26
C LYS A 451 14.71 39.13 3.00
N SER A 452 14.32 39.22 1.72
CA SER A 452 12.97 39.63 1.32
C SER A 452 12.08 38.41 1.04
N THR A 453 10.80 38.53 1.38
CA THR A 453 9.75 37.55 1.08
C THR A 453 8.53 38.28 0.52
N SER A 454 7.93 37.73 -0.54
CA SER A 454 6.68 38.23 -1.16
C SER A 454 5.47 37.49 -0.63
#